data_AF-A0A8C7XX98-F1
#
_entry.id   AF-A0A8C7XX98-F1
#
_cell.length_a   1.000
_cell.length_b   1.000
_cell.length_c   1.000
_cell.angle_alpha   90.00
_cell.angle_beta   90.00
_cell.angle_gamma   90.00
#
_symmetry.space_group_name_H-M   'P 1'
#
loop_
_entity.id
_entity.type
_entity.pdbx_description
1 polymer ?
#
loop_
_entity_poly.entity_id
_entity_poly.type
_entity_poly.pdbx_seq_one_letter_code
_entity_poly.pdbx_strand_id
1 'polypeptide(L)'
;LPTWIQTHYSYSWMDYFLKYFLFLCNLAFTVFGLMVLGLGMWGLISKESFAQERIGSIGTDPMLVLVSLGFLLAVLCLTGCVGAIRENSCLLRLFSGILLILITVQVLIAIMAYSMQDQIEVYLRSGMLAAMAGYQDDLDLRFITDEIQTNLQCCGADTYRDWETNIYYNCSSPGVLACGVPATCCVDPLDNGTVWNSQCGLGAQRLDEFTAQSTIFLGGCIGGISRWIEQNQGLVGAVAVVVLGVQILAVFITTRLISCRPANRLEDQAPTWSQAKIHVQRQCCWA
;
A
#
# COMPACT_ATOMS: atom_id res chain seq x y z
N LEU A 1 27.88 -54.93 4.46
CA LEU A 1 28.07 -53.56 4.98
C LEU A 1 27.46 -52.57 3.99
N PRO A 2 26.34 -51.90 4.29
CA PRO A 2 25.97 -50.72 3.53
C PRO A 2 26.80 -49.54 4.06
N THR A 3 27.58 -48.92 3.18
CA THR A 3 28.24 -47.65 3.43
C THR A 3 27.17 -46.56 3.48
N TRP A 4 26.72 -46.23 4.69
CA TRP A 4 25.96 -45.00 4.91
C TRP A 4 26.90 -43.83 4.60
N ILE A 5 26.78 -43.28 3.40
CA ILE A 5 27.33 -41.97 3.07
C ILE A 5 26.53 -40.99 3.92
N GLN A 6 27.01 -40.72 5.14
CA GLN A 6 26.63 -39.52 5.88
C GLN A 6 27.14 -38.34 5.06
N THR A 7 26.29 -37.79 4.19
CA THR A 7 26.47 -36.42 3.71
C THR A 7 26.30 -35.51 4.91
N HIS A 8 27.39 -35.29 5.63
CA HIS A 8 27.53 -34.16 6.53
C HIS A 8 27.39 -32.90 5.67
N TYR A 9 26.17 -32.38 5.59
CA TYR A 9 25.92 -31.07 5.00
C TYR A 9 26.55 -30.04 5.95
N SER A 10 27.80 -29.68 5.68
CA SER A 10 28.50 -28.63 6.40
C SER A 10 27.79 -27.32 6.09
N TYR A 11 27.29 -26.65 7.13
CA TYR A 11 26.77 -25.29 7.00
C TYR A 11 27.84 -24.43 6.35
N SER A 12 27.57 -23.88 5.18
CA SER A 12 28.52 -23.00 4.51
C SER A 12 28.49 -21.63 5.18
N TRP A 13 29.61 -20.90 5.16
CA TRP A 13 29.64 -19.48 5.55
C TRP A 13 28.56 -18.66 4.83
N MET A 14 28.20 -19.08 3.60
CA MET A 14 27.13 -18.49 2.82
C MET A 14 25.75 -18.62 3.50
N ASP A 15 25.43 -19.77 4.10
CA ASP A 15 24.11 -20.00 4.71
C ASP A 15 23.94 -19.17 5.99
N TYR A 16 25.02 -18.98 6.75
CA TYR A 16 25.02 -18.06 7.88
C TYR A 16 24.77 -16.63 7.42
N PHE A 17 25.48 -16.17 6.38
CA PHE A 17 25.26 -14.84 5.82
C PHE A 17 23.82 -14.63 5.37
N LEU A 18 23.25 -15.57 4.61
CA LEU A 18 21.86 -15.50 4.14
C LEU A 18 20.84 -15.50 5.30
N LYS A 19 21.08 -16.27 6.35
CA LYS A 19 20.24 -16.30 7.56
C LYS A 19 20.22 -14.94 8.26
N TYR A 20 21.38 -14.35 8.52
CA TYR A 20 21.48 -13.04 9.18
C TYR A 20 20.96 -11.91 8.31
N PHE A 21 21.21 -11.97 6.99
CA PHE A 21 20.67 -11.02 6.03
C PHE A 21 19.13 -11.04 6.01
N LEU A 22 18.52 -12.23 5.89
CA LEU A 22 17.06 -12.39 5.94
C LEU A 22 16.48 -11.85 7.26
N PHE A 23 17.12 -12.17 8.38
CA PHE A 23 16.71 -11.67 9.69
C PHE A 23 16.76 -10.14 9.76
N LEU A 24 17.87 -9.52 9.34
CA LEU A 24 18.05 -8.08 9.38
C LEU A 24 17.02 -7.35 8.50
N CYS A 25 16.81 -7.82 7.27
CA CYS A 25 15.82 -7.24 6.37
C CYS A 25 14.40 -7.35 6.94
N ASN A 26 13.99 -8.52 7.43
CA ASN A 26 12.67 -8.68 8.03
C ASN A 26 12.51 -7.85 9.32
N LEU A 27 13.58 -7.66 10.09
CA LEU A 27 13.54 -6.81 11.28
C LEU A 27 13.31 -5.34 10.87
N ALA A 28 14.01 -4.86 9.85
CA ALA A 28 13.82 -3.51 9.32
C ALA A 28 12.38 -3.31 8.81
N PHE A 29 11.84 -4.25 8.03
CA PHE A 29 10.45 -4.19 7.56
C PHE A 29 9.42 -4.30 8.69
N THR A 30 9.74 -5.05 9.76
CA THR A 30 8.91 -5.10 10.97
C THR A 30 8.83 -3.73 11.63
N VAL A 31 9.98 -3.07 11.84
CA VAL A 31 10.04 -1.73 12.44
C VAL A 31 9.26 -0.73 11.58
N PHE A 32 9.43 -0.79 10.25
CA PHE A 32 8.66 0.02 9.32
C PHE A 32 7.14 -0.26 9.42
N GLY A 33 6.72 -1.52 9.46
CA GLY A 33 5.31 -1.89 9.65
C GLY A 33 4.73 -1.37 10.97
N LEU A 34 5.49 -1.42 12.06
CA LEU A 34 5.08 -0.84 13.35
C LEU A 34 5.00 0.69 13.32
N MET A 35 5.88 1.36 12.58
CA MET A 35 5.79 2.82 12.36
C MET A 35 4.51 3.17 11.59
N VAL A 36 4.22 2.47 10.49
CA VAL A 36 2.99 2.68 9.70
C VAL A 36 1.74 2.41 10.55
N LEU A 37 1.75 1.33 11.33
CA LEU A 37 0.67 1.01 12.26
C LEU A 37 0.48 2.11 13.31
N GLY A 38 1.58 2.61 13.89
CA GLY A 38 1.54 3.71 14.85
C GLY A 38 0.96 5.00 14.27
N LEU A 39 1.33 5.34 13.03
CA LEU A 39 0.78 6.49 12.30
C LEU A 39 -0.72 6.32 12.03
N GLY A 40 -1.15 5.15 11.57
CA GLY A 40 -2.57 4.86 11.34
C GLY A 40 -3.39 4.92 12.63
N MET A 41 -2.87 4.36 13.73
CA MET A 41 -3.52 4.40 15.05
C MET A 41 -3.61 5.84 15.58
N TRP A 42 -2.54 6.63 15.42
CA TRP A 42 -2.54 8.05 15.77
C TRP A 42 -3.59 8.83 14.97
N GLY A 43 -3.70 8.56 13.66
CA GLY A 43 -4.72 9.14 12.79
C GLY A 43 -6.15 8.82 13.25
N LEU A 44 -6.43 7.53 13.52
CA LEU A 44 -7.75 7.10 14.03
C LEU A 44 -8.09 7.76 15.38
N ILE A 45 -7.16 7.78 16.34
CA ILE A 45 -7.40 8.41 17.65
C ILE A 45 -7.65 9.91 17.49
N SER A 46 -6.88 10.57 16.62
CA SER A 46 -7.07 11.99 16.33
C SER A 46 -8.46 12.24 15.74
N LYS A 47 -8.93 11.38 14.81
CA LYS A 47 -10.29 11.46 14.26
C LYS A 47 -11.39 11.26 15.30
N GLU A 48 -11.31 10.23 16.14
CA GLU A 48 -12.32 9.94 17.17
C GLU A 48 -12.53 11.13 18.11
N SER A 49 -11.48 11.90 18.40
CA SER A 49 -11.59 13.13 19.19
C SER A 49 -12.45 14.22 18.55
N PHE A 50 -12.64 14.19 17.22
CA PHE A 50 -13.52 15.07 16.45
C PHE A 50 -14.85 14.41 16.04
N ALA A 51 -14.91 13.07 15.98
CA ALA A 51 -15.95 12.31 15.30
C ALA A 51 -17.04 11.71 16.22
N GLN A 52 -17.15 12.14 17.48
CA GLN A 52 -18.11 11.61 18.47
C GLN A 52 -19.61 11.73 18.06
N GLU A 53 -19.95 12.18 16.84
CA GLU A 53 -21.31 12.27 16.32
C GLU A 53 -21.65 11.51 15.02
N ARG A 54 -20.74 10.81 14.32
CA ARG A 54 -21.14 10.19 13.03
C ARG A 54 -20.62 8.77 12.82
N ILE A 55 -21.54 7.82 12.97
CA ILE A 55 -21.40 6.44 12.51
C ILE A 55 -21.64 6.43 10.99
N GLY A 56 -20.59 6.30 10.19
CA GLY A 56 -20.69 6.22 8.74
C GLY A 56 -19.54 5.45 8.10
N SER A 57 -19.86 4.27 7.56
CA SER A 57 -19.01 3.40 6.71
C SER A 57 -17.60 3.08 7.23
N ILE A 58 -17.53 2.09 8.14
CA ILE A 58 -16.30 1.46 8.64
C ILE A 58 -15.44 0.84 7.50
N GLY A 59 -15.99 0.66 6.29
CA GLY A 59 -15.32 -0.06 5.20
C GLY A 59 -14.35 0.74 4.33
N THR A 60 -14.31 2.07 4.43
CA THR A 60 -13.57 2.92 3.47
C THR A 60 -12.80 4.08 4.11
N ASP A 61 -12.44 3.96 5.39
CA ASP A 61 -11.59 4.97 6.05
C ASP A 61 -10.10 4.75 5.66
N PRO A 62 -9.42 5.74 5.05
CA PRO A 62 -8.01 5.64 4.68
C PRO A 62 -7.07 5.27 5.85
N MET A 63 -7.35 5.76 7.07
CA MET A 63 -6.53 5.43 8.25
C MET A 63 -6.72 3.98 8.69
N LEU A 64 -7.92 3.41 8.53
CA LEU A 64 -8.16 1.99 8.81
C LEU A 64 -7.37 1.09 7.83
N VAL A 65 -7.28 1.51 6.57
CA VAL A 65 -6.44 0.83 5.57
C VAL A 65 -4.96 0.89 5.99
N LEU A 66 -4.46 2.05 6.43
CA LEU A 66 -3.09 2.18 6.93
C LEU A 66 -2.81 1.29 8.15
N VAL A 67 -3.73 1.22 9.12
CA VAL A 67 -3.59 0.34 10.30
C VAL A 67 -3.57 -1.13 9.88
N SER A 68 -4.50 -1.55 9.03
CA SER A 68 -4.56 -2.95 8.58
C SER A 68 -3.30 -3.35 7.79
N LEU A 69 -2.81 -2.49 6.89
CA LEU A 69 -1.61 -2.73 6.11
C LEU A 69 -0.36 -2.79 7.00
N GLY A 70 -0.21 -1.83 7.92
CA GLY A 70 0.90 -1.80 8.88
C GLY A 70 0.92 -3.03 9.79
N PHE A 71 -0.25 -3.45 10.28
CA PHE A 71 -0.38 -4.67 11.10
C PHE A 71 0.03 -5.93 10.33
N LEU A 72 -0.53 -6.13 9.12
CA LEU A 72 -0.23 -7.30 8.31
C LEU A 72 1.26 -7.36 7.94
N LEU A 73 1.86 -6.23 7.58
CA LEU A 73 3.29 -6.15 7.28
C LEU A 73 4.14 -6.50 8.50
N ALA A 74 3.84 -5.92 9.66
CA ALA A 74 4.57 -6.20 10.89
C ALA A 74 4.48 -7.68 11.28
N VAL A 75 3.28 -8.28 11.25
CA VAL A 75 3.08 -9.71 11.57
C VAL A 75 3.83 -10.59 10.58
N LEU A 76 3.69 -10.34 9.28
CA LEU A 76 4.35 -11.13 8.24
C LEU A 76 5.88 -11.12 8.44
N CYS A 77 6.48 -9.95 8.60
CA CYS A 77 7.92 -9.82 8.77
C CYS A 77 8.39 -10.38 10.13
N LEU A 78 7.61 -10.24 11.20
CA LEU A 78 7.88 -10.89 12.48
C LEU A 78 7.91 -12.42 12.35
N THR A 79 6.98 -13.01 11.59
CA THR A 79 7.03 -14.47 11.35
C THR A 79 8.30 -14.89 10.62
N GLY A 80 8.78 -14.09 9.66
CA GLY A 80 10.07 -14.28 8.99
C GLY A 80 11.25 -14.20 9.96
N CYS A 81 11.30 -13.17 10.81
CA CYS A 81 12.32 -12.99 11.85
C CYS A 81 12.38 -14.16 12.83
N VAL A 82 11.22 -14.52 13.41
CA VAL A 82 11.11 -15.60 14.39
C VAL A 82 11.43 -16.94 13.72
N GLY A 83 10.96 -17.17 12.49
CA GLY A 83 11.28 -18.36 11.71
C GLY A 83 12.78 -18.51 11.43
N ALA A 84 13.48 -17.41 11.17
CA ALA A 84 14.93 -17.38 10.96
C ALA A 84 15.70 -17.65 12.27
N ILE A 85 15.38 -16.96 13.38
CA ILE A 85 16.09 -17.12 14.67
C ILE A 85 15.81 -18.47 15.30
N ARG A 86 14.53 -18.85 15.44
CA ARG A 86 14.12 -20.08 16.12
C ARG A 86 14.38 -21.34 15.29
N GLU A 87 14.86 -21.16 14.07
CA GLU A 87 15.05 -22.22 13.09
C GLU A 87 13.78 -23.08 12.89
N ASN A 88 12.61 -22.47 13.02
CA ASN A 88 11.35 -23.19 12.92
C ASN A 88 10.92 -23.30 11.46
N SER A 89 11.01 -24.51 10.90
CA SER A 89 10.67 -24.78 9.49
C SER A 89 9.19 -24.55 9.18
N CYS A 90 8.28 -24.71 10.15
CA CYS A 90 6.85 -24.44 9.93
C CYS A 90 6.62 -22.94 9.71
N LEU A 91 7.18 -22.07 10.57
CA LEU A 91 7.09 -20.62 10.41
C LEU A 91 7.73 -20.14 9.11
N LEU A 92 8.89 -20.70 8.73
CA LEU A 92 9.57 -20.31 7.49
C LEU A 92 8.78 -20.75 6.24
N ARG A 93 8.10 -21.90 6.30
CA ARG A 93 7.18 -22.34 5.24
C ARG A 93 5.94 -21.46 5.14
N LEU A 94 5.35 -21.05 6.28
CA LEU A 94 4.22 -20.12 6.30
C LEU A 94 4.62 -18.77 5.71
N PHE A 95 5.75 -18.20 6.14
CA PHE A 95 6.29 -16.97 5.59
C PHE A 95 6.51 -17.06 4.07
N SER A 96 7.19 -18.09 3.60
CA SER A 96 7.42 -18.30 2.16
C SER A 96 6.11 -18.52 1.39
N GLY A 97 5.13 -19.22 1.96
CA GLY A 97 3.83 -19.44 1.34
C GLY A 97 3.04 -18.14 1.19
N ILE A 98 3.04 -17.28 2.20
CA ILE A 98 2.41 -15.96 2.12
C ILE A 98 3.10 -15.09 1.08
N LEU A 99 4.45 -15.06 1.03
CA LEU A 99 5.18 -14.33 0.00
C LEU A 99 4.83 -14.81 -1.42
N LEU A 100 4.68 -16.11 -1.63
CA LEU A 100 4.26 -16.64 -2.93
C LEU A 100 2.85 -16.15 -3.31
N ILE A 101 1.91 -16.11 -2.36
CA ILE A 101 0.58 -15.55 -2.58
C ILE A 101 0.66 -14.05 -2.91
N LEU A 102 1.53 -13.29 -2.24
CA LEU A 102 1.72 -11.87 -2.56
C LEU A 102 2.29 -11.66 -3.96
N ILE A 103 3.25 -12.50 -4.38
CA ILE A 103 3.79 -12.47 -5.75
C ILE A 103 2.67 -12.74 -6.76
N THR A 104 1.82 -13.75 -6.54
CA THR A 104 0.74 -14.05 -7.49
C THR A 104 -0.28 -12.92 -7.56
N VAL A 105 -0.69 -12.36 -6.42
CA VAL A 105 -1.58 -11.19 -6.37
C VAL A 105 -0.96 -9.99 -7.08
N GLN A 106 0.33 -9.72 -6.87
CA GLN A 106 1.02 -8.60 -7.51
C GLN A 106 1.08 -8.74 -9.03
N VAL A 107 1.34 -9.95 -9.54
CA VAL A 107 1.30 -10.22 -10.99
C VAL A 107 -0.11 -10.07 -11.54
N LEU A 108 -1.14 -10.55 -10.83
CA LEU A 108 -2.53 -10.38 -11.24
C LEU A 108 -2.94 -8.90 -11.28
N ILE A 109 -2.57 -8.11 -10.28
CA ILE A 109 -2.80 -6.66 -10.26
C ILE A 109 -2.11 -6.00 -11.45
N ALA A 110 -0.87 -6.36 -11.76
CA ALA A 110 -0.15 -5.80 -12.91
C ALA A 110 -0.85 -6.13 -14.25
N ILE A 111 -1.34 -7.35 -14.42
CA ILE A 111 -2.10 -7.76 -15.61
C ILE A 111 -3.42 -6.99 -15.70
N MET A 112 -4.17 -6.89 -14.60
CA MET A 112 -5.43 -6.15 -14.54
C MET A 112 -5.23 -4.66 -14.80
N ALA A 113 -4.17 -4.07 -14.24
CA ALA A 113 -3.84 -2.67 -14.45
C ALA A 113 -3.59 -2.36 -15.94
N TYR A 114 -2.93 -3.28 -16.64
CA TYR A 114 -2.68 -3.16 -18.08
C TYR A 114 -3.92 -3.45 -18.94
N SER A 115 -4.72 -4.46 -18.59
CA SER A 115 -5.87 -4.87 -19.41
C SER A 115 -7.12 -3.99 -19.23
N MET A 116 -7.26 -3.32 -18.08
CA MET A 116 -8.46 -2.57 -17.71
C MET A 116 -8.17 -1.09 -17.44
N GLN A 117 -7.19 -0.51 -18.15
CA GLN A 117 -6.77 0.89 -17.98
C GLN A 117 -7.96 1.88 -18.01
N ASP A 118 -8.91 1.70 -18.93
CA ASP A 118 -10.08 2.58 -19.07
C ASP A 118 -11.01 2.50 -17.86
N GLN A 119 -11.13 1.31 -17.25
CA GLN A 119 -11.97 1.15 -16.06
C GLN A 119 -11.31 1.76 -14.83
N ILE A 120 -9.98 1.71 -14.72
CA ILE A 120 -9.24 2.32 -13.62
C ILE A 120 -9.51 3.82 -13.59
N GLU A 121 -9.55 4.49 -14.74
CA GLU A 121 -9.90 5.91 -14.81
C GLU A 121 -11.30 6.18 -14.23
N VAL A 122 -12.29 5.34 -14.56
CA VAL A 122 -13.65 5.44 -14.01
C VAL A 122 -13.67 5.23 -12.49
N TYR A 123 -12.91 4.26 -11.97
CA TYR A 123 -12.80 4.03 -10.53
C TYR A 123 -12.09 5.19 -9.81
N LEU A 124 -11.01 5.73 -10.40
CA LEU A 124 -10.31 6.89 -9.86
C LEU A 124 -11.22 8.12 -9.84
N ARG A 125 -11.96 8.34 -10.93
CA ARG A 125 -12.93 9.44 -11.05
C ARG A 125 -14.02 9.33 -9.99
N SER A 126 -14.65 8.17 -9.85
CA SER A 126 -15.69 7.96 -8.84
C SER A 126 -15.15 8.10 -7.42
N GLY A 127 -13.93 7.60 -7.15
CA GLY A 127 -13.24 7.78 -5.87
C GLY A 127 -12.95 9.25 -5.56
N MET A 128 -12.47 10.02 -6.53
CA MET A 128 -12.21 11.46 -6.38
C MET A 128 -13.51 12.22 -6.12
N LEU A 129 -14.59 11.94 -6.86
CA LEU A 129 -15.89 12.57 -6.63
C LEU A 129 -16.46 12.24 -5.24
N ALA A 130 -16.28 11.00 -4.76
CA ALA A 130 -16.67 10.61 -3.42
C ALA A 130 -15.83 11.33 -2.33
N ALA A 131 -14.52 11.46 -2.55
CA ALA A 131 -13.63 12.21 -1.68
C ALA A 131 -14.02 13.70 -1.62
N MET A 132 -14.34 14.30 -2.77
CA MET A 132 -14.83 15.68 -2.87
C MET A 132 -16.17 15.85 -2.16
N ALA A 133 -17.11 14.91 -2.29
CA ALA A 133 -18.39 14.95 -1.60
C ALA A 133 -18.20 14.94 -0.06
N GLY A 134 -17.28 14.11 0.44
CA GLY A 134 -16.94 14.03 1.87
C GLY A 134 -15.89 15.04 2.37
N TYR A 135 -15.42 15.96 1.52
CA TYR A 135 -14.27 16.83 1.80
C TYR A 135 -14.38 17.66 3.10
N GLN A 136 -15.58 18.09 3.48
CA GLN A 136 -15.78 18.86 4.72
C GLN A 136 -16.13 17.98 5.93
N ASP A 137 -16.61 16.77 5.68
CA ASP A 137 -17.11 15.87 6.73
C ASP A 137 -16.03 14.88 7.20
N ASP A 138 -15.01 14.58 6.39
CA ASP A 138 -13.89 13.68 6.73
C ASP A 138 -12.53 14.36 6.51
N LEU A 139 -11.74 14.45 7.59
CA LEU A 139 -10.41 15.06 7.58
C LEU A 139 -9.42 14.31 6.68
N ASP A 140 -9.57 13.00 6.49
CA ASP A 140 -8.68 12.24 5.60
C ASP A 140 -8.98 12.51 4.14
N LEU A 141 -10.27 12.52 3.78
CA LEU A 141 -10.69 12.82 2.41
C LEU A 141 -10.30 14.25 2.04
N ARG A 142 -10.39 15.17 3.01
CA ARG A 142 -9.86 16.52 2.89
C ARG A 142 -8.37 16.53 2.60
N PHE A 143 -7.57 15.89 3.46
CA PHE A 143 -6.12 15.84 3.32
C PHE A 143 -5.68 15.23 1.98
N ILE A 144 -6.24 14.09 1.61
CA ILE A 144 -5.92 13.41 0.34
C ILE A 144 -6.28 14.29 -0.85
N THR A 145 -7.46 14.93 -0.83
CA THR A 145 -7.90 15.82 -1.91
C THR A 145 -7.01 17.05 -2.02
N ASP A 146 -6.66 17.66 -0.89
CA ASP A 146 -5.76 18.82 -0.82
C ASP A 146 -4.36 18.48 -1.34
N GLU A 147 -3.81 17.33 -0.96
CA GLU A 147 -2.52 16.84 -1.45
C GLU A 147 -2.55 16.54 -2.95
N ILE A 148 -3.61 15.91 -3.46
CA ILE A 148 -3.75 15.65 -4.90
C ILE A 148 -3.80 16.96 -5.68
N GLN A 149 -4.64 17.92 -5.26
CA GLN A 149 -4.81 19.20 -5.96
C GLN A 149 -3.54 20.05 -5.93
N THR A 150 -2.85 20.09 -4.79
CA THR A 150 -1.60 20.85 -4.63
C THR A 150 -0.47 20.23 -5.44
N ASN A 151 -0.25 18.91 -5.34
CA ASN A 151 0.89 18.24 -5.98
C ASN A 151 0.73 18.11 -7.51
N LEU A 152 -0.51 17.95 -8.00
CA LEU A 152 -0.78 17.82 -9.43
C LEU A 152 -1.22 19.13 -10.08
N GLN A 153 -1.34 20.21 -9.31
CA GLN A 153 -1.75 21.54 -9.78
C GLN A 153 -3.04 21.46 -10.61
N CYS A 154 -4.06 20.85 -10.03
CA CYS A 154 -5.34 20.52 -10.66
C CYS A 154 -6.52 20.93 -9.78
N CYS A 155 -7.73 21.02 -10.35
CA CYS A 155 -8.93 21.29 -9.59
C CYS A 155 -10.12 20.43 -10.04
N GLY A 156 -10.75 19.76 -9.08
CA GLY A 156 -11.85 18.82 -9.35
C GLY A 156 -11.38 17.50 -9.98
N ALA A 157 -12.32 16.62 -10.33
CA ALA A 157 -12.01 15.33 -10.92
C ALA A 157 -11.62 15.48 -12.40
N ASP A 158 -12.54 16.01 -13.21
CA ASP A 158 -12.32 16.37 -14.62
C ASP A 158 -12.25 17.89 -14.80
N THR A 159 -12.99 18.64 -13.98
CA THR A 159 -13.10 20.10 -14.06
C THR A 159 -13.34 20.72 -12.69
N TYR A 160 -12.97 21.99 -12.53
CA TYR A 160 -13.21 22.77 -11.32
C TYR A 160 -14.70 22.87 -10.93
N ARG A 161 -15.62 22.62 -11.88
CA ARG A 161 -17.07 22.60 -11.62
C ARG A 161 -17.56 21.34 -10.90
N ASP A 162 -16.75 20.28 -10.85
CA ASP A 162 -17.10 19.05 -10.13
C ASP A 162 -17.31 19.28 -8.63
N TRP A 163 -16.82 20.41 -8.10
CA TRP A 163 -17.09 20.87 -6.74
C TRP A 163 -18.57 21.10 -6.43
N GLU A 164 -19.44 21.15 -7.45
CA GLU A 164 -20.90 21.15 -7.27
C GLU A 164 -21.42 19.88 -6.57
N THR A 165 -20.66 18.76 -6.61
CA THR A 165 -20.98 17.52 -5.88
C THR A 165 -20.95 17.68 -4.36
N ASN A 166 -20.20 18.66 -3.85
CA ASN A 166 -20.06 18.89 -2.42
C ASN A 166 -21.14 19.85 -1.92
N ILE A 167 -21.83 19.47 -0.83
CA ILE A 167 -22.95 20.25 -0.27
C ILE A 167 -22.59 21.68 0.17
N TYR A 168 -21.32 21.98 0.46
CA TYR A 168 -20.88 23.30 0.90
C TYR A 168 -20.45 24.19 -0.28
N TYR A 169 -19.93 23.60 -1.35
CA TYR A 169 -19.45 24.30 -2.55
C TYR A 169 -20.50 24.37 -3.66
N ASN A 170 -21.58 23.60 -3.57
CA ASN A 170 -22.70 23.67 -4.49
C ASN A 170 -23.25 25.11 -4.58
N CYS A 171 -23.55 25.55 -5.79
CA CYS A 171 -24.03 26.90 -6.06
C CYS A 171 -25.38 27.25 -5.42
N SER A 172 -26.19 26.23 -5.11
CA SER A 172 -27.48 26.38 -4.44
C SER A 172 -27.34 26.50 -2.92
N SER A 173 -26.14 26.32 -2.38
CA SER A 173 -25.91 26.33 -0.94
C SER A 173 -25.98 27.76 -0.38
N PRO A 174 -26.52 27.94 0.85
CA PRO A 174 -26.63 29.26 1.46
C PRO A 174 -25.31 29.80 2.04
N GLY A 175 -24.23 29.01 2.01
CA GLY A 175 -22.95 29.31 2.63
C GLY A 175 -22.05 30.22 1.77
N VAL A 176 -21.06 30.84 2.41
CA VAL A 176 -20.07 31.71 1.75
C VAL A 176 -19.17 30.97 0.75
N LEU A 177 -19.09 29.63 0.87
CA LEU A 177 -18.33 28.75 -0.01
C LEU A 177 -19.10 28.35 -1.27
N ALA A 178 -20.37 28.72 -1.39
CA ALA A 178 -21.22 28.37 -2.53
C ALA A 178 -20.64 28.90 -3.85
N CYS A 179 -20.71 28.07 -4.90
CA CYS A 179 -20.03 28.30 -6.18
C CYS A 179 -18.51 28.49 -6.07
N GLY A 180 -17.90 28.09 -4.95
CA GLY A 180 -16.47 28.19 -4.75
C GLY A 180 -15.73 26.91 -5.07
N VAL A 181 -14.41 26.96 -4.96
CA VAL A 181 -13.53 25.79 -4.91
C VAL A 181 -12.59 25.94 -3.69
N PRO A 182 -11.99 24.86 -3.18
CA PRO A 182 -11.03 24.99 -2.10
C PRO A 182 -9.83 25.81 -2.51
N ALA A 183 -9.21 26.33 -1.45
CA ALA A 183 -7.88 26.88 -1.41
C ALA A 183 -6.88 26.21 -2.37
N THR A 184 -6.74 24.89 -2.27
CA THR A 184 -5.74 24.09 -2.99
C THR A 184 -5.89 24.09 -4.51
N CYS A 185 -7.03 24.54 -5.04
CA CYS A 185 -7.24 24.75 -6.47
C CYS A 185 -6.63 26.06 -7.01
N CYS A 186 -6.18 26.96 -6.14
CA CYS A 186 -5.76 28.29 -6.57
C CYS A 186 -4.34 28.31 -7.11
N VAL A 187 -4.18 29.05 -8.21
CA VAL A 187 -2.85 29.35 -8.75
C VAL A 187 -2.22 30.39 -7.84
N ASP A 188 -0.99 30.17 -7.40
CA ASP A 188 -0.22 31.25 -6.79
C ASP A 188 0.34 32.11 -7.94
N PRO A 189 -0.13 33.36 -8.13
CA PRO A 189 0.34 34.20 -9.24
C PRO A 189 1.80 34.64 -9.08
N LEU A 190 2.44 34.37 -7.93
CA LEU A 190 3.83 34.69 -7.66
C LEU A 190 4.52 33.47 -7.06
N ASP A 191 5.35 32.78 -7.84
CA ASP A 191 6.36 31.80 -7.35
C ASP A 191 7.36 32.42 -6.33
N ASN A 192 7.14 33.66 -5.86
CA ASN A 192 7.90 34.44 -4.89
C ASN A 192 7.01 35.30 -3.94
N GLY A 193 5.70 35.07 -3.86
CA GLY A 193 4.75 35.89 -3.11
C GLY A 193 4.55 35.44 -1.65
N THR A 194 4.89 36.29 -0.68
CA THR A 194 4.80 35.98 0.77
C THR A 194 3.37 35.90 1.34
N VAL A 195 2.33 35.91 0.52
CA VAL A 195 0.93 35.92 0.96
C VAL A 195 0.06 35.05 0.06
N TRP A 196 -0.24 33.84 0.55
CA TRP A 196 -1.18 32.92 -0.09
C TRP A 196 -2.61 33.47 0.00
N ASN A 197 -3.22 33.80 -1.14
CA ASN A 197 -4.59 34.34 -1.16
C ASN A 197 -5.60 33.22 -0.97
N SER A 198 -6.07 33.00 0.25
CA SER A 198 -7.06 31.97 0.56
C SER A 198 -8.46 32.18 -0.01
N GLN A 199 -8.72 33.36 -0.57
CA GLN A 199 -10.05 33.78 -1.04
C GLN A 199 -10.21 33.68 -2.56
N CYS A 200 -9.16 33.32 -3.30
CA CYS A 200 -9.15 33.08 -4.76
C CYS A 200 -10.26 32.11 -5.23
N GLY A 201 -10.59 31.11 -4.42
CA GLY A 201 -11.56 30.08 -4.76
C GLY A 201 -13.02 30.52 -4.61
N LEU A 202 -13.30 31.67 -3.97
CA LEU A 202 -14.67 32.12 -3.73
C LEU A 202 -15.36 32.54 -5.02
N GLY A 203 -16.51 31.93 -5.32
CA GLY A 203 -17.28 32.20 -6.54
C GLY A 203 -16.58 31.76 -7.83
N ALA A 204 -15.48 30.99 -7.75
CA ALA A 204 -14.70 30.57 -8.91
C ALA A 204 -15.51 29.78 -9.94
N GLN A 205 -16.54 29.02 -9.50
CA GLN A 205 -17.42 28.28 -10.42
C GLN A 205 -18.27 29.19 -11.32
N ARG A 206 -18.45 30.48 -10.97
CA ARG A 206 -19.20 31.46 -11.77
C ARG A 206 -18.33 32.20 -12.78
N LEU A 207 -17.02 32.08 -12.70
CA LEU A 207 -16.10 32.75 -13.61
C LEU A 207 -16.14 32.06 -14.98
N ASP A 208 -16.04 32.87 -16.04
CA ASP A 208 -15.75 32.34 -17.37
C ASP A 208 -14.36 31.71 -17.38
N GLU A 209 -14.14 30.66 -18.18
CA GLU A 209 -12.88 29.92 -18.24
C GLU A 209 -11.66 30.83 -18.48
N PHE A 210 -11.83 31.88 -19.32
CA PHE A 210 -10.79 32.87 -19.60
C PHE A 210 -10.35 33.66 -18.36
N THR A 211 -11.27 33.93 -17.42
CA THR A 211 -10.95 34.62 -16.17
C THR A 211 -10.42 33.60 -15.15
N ALA A 212 -11.08 32.45 -15.05
CA ALA A 212 -10.74 31.38 -14.12
C ALA A 212 -9.30 30.86 -14.28
N GLN A 213 -8.77 30.79 -15.51
CA GLN A 213 -7.39 30.33 -15.77
C GLN A 213 -6.30 31.16 -15.06
N SER A 214 -6.60 32.42 -14.73
CA SER A 214 -5.65 33.33 -14.07
C SER A 214 -5.69 33.23 -12.54
N THR A 215 -6.67 32.52 -12.00
CA THR A 215 -6.94 32.44 -10.55
C THR A 215 -6.91 31.01 -10.01
N ILE A 216 -7.32 30.02 -10.81
CA ILE A 216 -7.44 28.61 -10.41
C ILE A 216 -6.91 27.67 -11.49
N PHE A 217 -6.50 26.47 -11.09
CA PHE A 217 -6.15 25.40 -12.01
C PHE A 217 -7.42 24.89 -12.71
N LEU A 218 -7.46 24.97 -14.04
CA LEU A 218 -8.61 24.49 -14.82
C LEU A 218 -8.59 22.99 -15.10
N GLY A 219 -7.40 22.37 -15.05
CA GLY A 219 -7.22 20.97 -15.38
C GLY A 219 -7.80 20.04 -14.30
N GLY A 220 -8.54 19.02 -14.72
CA GLY A 220 -9.00 17.96 -13.83
C GLY A 220 -7.85 17.10 -13.30
N CYS A 221 -7.99 16.66 -12.05
CA CYS A 221 -7.00 15.82 -11.40
C CYS A 221 -6.90 14.42 -12.00
N ILE A 222 -7.95 13.86 -12.61
CA ILE A 222 -7.88 12.55 -13.26
C ILE A 222 -6.93 12.59 -14.45
N GLY A 223 -7.07 13.58 -15.33
CA GLY A 223 -6.11 13.82 -16.41
C GLY A 223 -4.70 14.21 -15.91
N GLY A 224 -4.61 14.85 -14.74
CA GLY A 224 -3.34 15.10 -14.05
C GLY A 224 -2.65 13.81 -13.60
N ILE A 225 -3.39 12.90 -12.97
CA ILE A 225 -2.91 11.58 -12.53
C ILE A 225 -2.43 10.77 -13.73
N SER A 226 -3.21 10.71 -14.82
CA SER A 226 -2.83 9.98 -16.02
C SER A 226 -1.50 10.48 -16.59
N ARG A 227 -1.34 11.81 -16.71
CA ARG A 227 -0.07 12.42 -17.16
C ARG A 227 1.09 12.15 -16.19
N TRP A 228 0.83 12.22 -14.89
CA TRP A 228 1.84 11.90 -13.89
C TRP A 228 2.31 10.45 -14.00
N ILE A 229 1.38 9.51 -14.19
CA ILE A 229 1.68 8.09 -14.41
C ILE A 229 2.49 7.92 -15.70
N GLU A 230 2.09 8.53 -16.82
CA GLU A 230 2.83 8.43 -18.09
C GLU A 230 4.25 8.98 -18.00
N GLN A 231 4.43 10.09 -17.29
CA GLN A 231 5.74 10.70 -17.06
C GLN A 231 6.61 9.88 -16.11
N ASN A 232 6.02 9.25 -15.10
CA ASN A 232 6.73 8.50 -14.06
C ASN A 232 6.63 6.98 -14.23
N GLN A 233 6.14 6.48 -15.36
CA GLN A 233 5.90 5.04 -15.59
C GLN A 233 7.18 4.20 -15.40
N GLY A 234 8.33 4.76 -15.75
CA GLY A 234 9.63 4.11 -15.54
C GLY A 234 9.95 3.92 -14.06
N LEU A 235 9.66 4.93 -13.22
CA LEU A 235 9.86 4.86 -11.77
C LEU A 235 8.88 3.86 -11.14
N VAL A 236 7.59 3.94 -11.49
CA VAL A 236 6.55 3.02 -10.99
C VAL A 236 6.89 1.57 -11.35
N GLY A 237 7.25 1.33 -12.61
CA GLY A 237 7.70 0.02 -13.09
C GLY A 237 8.95 -0.47 -12.35
N ALA A 238 9.94 0.39 -12.14
CA ALA A 238 11.16 0.04 -11.41
C ALA A 238 10.85 -0.37 -9.95
N VAL A 239 10.02 0.38 -9.24
CA VAL A 239 9.59 0.03 -7.87
C VAL A 239 8.88 -1.32 -7.85
N ALA A 240 7.95 -1.57 -8.78
CA ALA A 240 7.25 -2.84 -8.87
C ALA A 240 8.21 -4.03 -9.09
N VAL A 241 9.21 -3.88 -9.98
CA VAL A 241 10.23 -4.90 -10.23
C VAL A 241 11.12 -5.13 -9.01
N VAL A 242 11.51 -4.07 -8.30
CA VAL A 242 12.30 -4.18 -7.06
C VAL A 242 11.52 -4.93 -5.99
N VAL A 243 10.24 -4.60 -5.79
CA VAL A 243 9.38 -5.28 -4.81
C VAL A 243 9.25 -6.77 -5.14
N LEU A 244 8.96 -7.12 -6.40
CA LEU A 244 8.90 -8.52 -6.84
C LEU A 244 10.25 -9.23 -6.65
N GLY A 245 11.35 -8.58 -7.01
CA GLY A 245 12.70 -9.12 -6.86
C GLY A 245 13.06 -9.41 -5.40
N VAL A 246 12.72 -8.51 -4.49
CA VAL A 246 12.92 -8.70 -3.04
C VAL A 246 12.10 -9.88 -2.51
N GLN A 247 10.84 -10.01 -2.93
CA GLN A 247 9.99 -11.15 -2.54
C GLN A 247 10.55 -12.48 -3.07
N ILE A 248 10.96 -12.54 -4.34
CA ILE A 248 11.55 -13.74 -4.96
C ILE A 248 12.86 -14.10 -4.25
N LEU A 249 13.71 -13.13 -3.96
CA LEU A 249 14.96 -13.35 -3.22
C LEU A 249 14.67 -13.89 -1.81
N ALA A 250 13.68 -13.34 -1.10
CA ALA A 250 13.29 -13.84 0.22
C ALA A 250 12.75 -15.27 0.16
N VAL A 251 11.93 -15.62 -0.83
CA VAL A 251 11.46 -17.00 -1.07
C VAL A 251 12.62 -17.93 -1.40
N PHE A 252 13.56 -17.50 -2.23
CA PHE A 252 14.75 -18.28 -2.56
C PHE A 252 15.59 -18.57 -1.30
N ILE A 253 15.90 -17.54 -0.50
CA ILE A 253 16.68 -17.67 0.73
C ILE A 253 15.96 -18.61 1.72
N THR A 254 14.66 -18.41 1.95
CA THR A 254 13.89 -19.24 2.87
C THR A 254 13.83 -20.69 2.42
N THR A 255 13.64 -20.94 1.11
CA THR A 255 13.65 -22.29 0.54
C THR A 255 15.01 -22.96 0.72
N ARG A 256 16.12 -22.24 0.45
CA ARG A 256 17.48 -22.74 0.70
C ARG A 256 17.69 -23.08 2.18
N LEU A 257 17.28 -22.20 3.09
CA LEU A 257 17.38 -22.44 4.53
C LEU A 257 16.52 -23.63 5.01
N ILE A 258 15.40 -23.92 4.34
CA ILE A 258 14.57 -25.12 4.61
C ILE A 258 15.25 -26.37 4.06
N SER A 259 15.75 -26.34 2.82
CA SER A 259 16.35 -27.50 2.15
C SER A 259 17.70 -27.91 2.74
N CYS A 260 18.51 -26.95 3.23
CA CYS A 260 19.80 -27.23 3.86
C CYS A 260 19.67 -27.77 5.30
N ARG A 261 18.44 -27.83 5.87
CA ARG A 261 18.24 -28.48 7.17
C ARG A 261 18.21 -29.99 6.97
N PRO A 262 19.14 -30.76 7.57
CA PRO A 262 19.00 -32.21 7.60
C PRO A 262 17.67 -32.55 8.27
N ALA A 263 16.92 -33.47 7.68
CA ALA A 263 15.63 -33.97 8.15
C ALA A 263 15.68 -34.67 9.53
N ASN A 264 16.72 -34.44 10.32
CA ASN A 264 17.05 -35.18 11.54
C ASN A 264 16.34 -34.67 12.79
N ARG A 265 15.43 -33.68 12.69
CA ARG A 265 14.68 -33.17 13.88
C ARG A 265 13.19 -33.49 13.88
N LEU A 266 12.67 -34.19 12.87
CA LEU A 266 11.33 -34.81 12.96
C LEU A 266 11.39 -36.23 13.56
N GLU A 267 12.58 -36.78 13.77
CA GLU A 267 12.78 -38.10 14.36
C GLU A 267 12.67 -38.06 15.90
N ASP A 268 12.98 -36.93 16.55
CA ASP A 268 13.04 -36.84 18.00
C ASP A 268 11.68 -36.67 18.71
N GLN A 269 10.57 -36.53 17.97
CA GLN A 269 9.22 -36.39 18.55
C GLN A 269 8.18 -37.42 18.04
N ALA A 270 8.59 -38.40 17.22
CA ALA A 270 7.67 -39.40 16.69
C ALA A 270 7.72 -40.70 17.52
N PRO A 271 6.62 -41.16 18.14
CA PRO A 271 6.59 -42.46 18.80
C PRO A 271 6.84 -43.58 17.77
N THR A 272 7.62 -44.58 18.18
CA THR A 272 8.23 -45.66 17.37
C THR A 272 7.28 -46.39 16.40
N TRP A 273 5.97 -46.36 16.60
CA TRP A 273 4.97 -47.00 15.74
C TRP A 273 4.61 -46.22 14.47
N SER A 274 5.02 -44.95 14.33
CA SER A 274 4.76 -44.16 13.11
C SER A 274 5.87 -44.23 12.06
N GLN A 275 7.00 -44.90 12.33
CA GLN A 275 8.11 -44.97 11.36
C GLN A 275 7.75 -45.75 10.08
N ALA A 276 6.79 -46.67 10.14
CA ALA A 276 6.27 -47.35 8.95
C ALA A 276 5.43 -46.43 8.03
N LYS A 277 4.82 -45.37 8.56
CA LYS A 277 4.04 -44.40 7.76
C LYS A 277 4.92 -43.41 6.99
N ILE A 278 6.13 -43.15 7.46
CA ILE A 278 7.08 -42.22 6.82
C ILE A 278 7.57 -42.79 5.48
N HIS A 279 7.63 -44.12 5.35
CA HIS A 279 7.95 -44.76 4.07
C HIS A 279 6.87 -44.59 3.00
N VAL A 280 5.60 -44.43 3.39
CA VAL A 280 4.48 -44.21 2.45
C VAL A 280 4.40 -42.75 2.01
N GLN A 281 4.73 -41.80 2.89
CA GLN A 281 4.68 -40.38 2.56
C GLN A 281 5.82 -39.91 1.63
N ARG A 282 6.84 -40.75 1.42
CA ARG A 282 7.85 -40.57 0.36
C ARG A 282 7.25 -40.63 -1.06
N GLN A 283 6.03 -41.14 -1.26
CA GLN A 283 5.38 -41.15 -2.57
C GLN A 283 4.64 -39.84 -2.93
N CYS A 284 4.41 -38.91 -1.99
CA CYS A 284 3.71 -37.65 -2.28
C CYS A 284 4.63 -36.43 -2.53
N CYS A 285 5.95 -36.59 -2.41
CA CYS A 285 6.93 -35.54 -2.76
C CYS A 285 7.58 -35.74 -4.14
N TRP A 286 7.20 -36.79 -4.86
CA TRP A 286 7.47 -36.96 -6.29
C TRP A 286 6.23 -37.58 -6.96
N ALA A 287 5.18 -36.79 -7.05
CA ALA A 287 4.12 -36.85 -8.05
C ALA A 287 3.60 -35.43 -8.26
#